data_AF-G4YHL9-F1
#
_entry.id   AF-G4YHL9-F1
#
_cell.length_a   1.000
_cell.length_b   1.000
_cell.length_c   1.000
_cell.angle_alpha   90.00
_cell.angle_beta   90.00
_cell.angle_gamma   90.00
#
_symmetry.space_group_name_H-M   'P 1'
#
loop_
_entity.id
_entity.type
_entity.pdbx_description
1 polymer ?
#
loop_
_entity_poly.entity_id
_entity_poly.type
_entity_poly.pdbx_seq_one_letter_code
_entity_poly.pdbx_strand_id
1 'polypeptide(L)'
;HSSSGSSSSVGDNVGDTPTPVTKTVSSNTANSCTWYADSSCKRPRTCYDCLNVKVSSGECAVMPNGMCVNLDEYAHFLSTQEEFGIYYKYYPSSEYKYCSADDAACSACRSTWISDYKSAGTIETPSYCTGLDGCLCLARCELPDWSSSIVTDQCSSSGSIGTNSSRTSTASRIGFALAIGIAMGVLLGLWGIKLLLRGRGNCRGRGSYVP
;
A
#
# COMPACT_ATOMS: atom_id res chain seq x y z
N HIS A 1 -45.11 39.18 -31.36
CA HIS A 1 -44.86 37.73 -31.45
C HIS A 1 -43.36 37.54 -31.28
N SER A 2 -42.94 37.10 -30.10
CA SER A 2 -41.53 36.95 -29.71
C SER A 2 -41.20 35.47 -29.62
N SER A 3 -40.10 35.08 -30.25
CA SER A 3 -39.61 33.70 -30.34
C SER A 3 -38.96 33.26 -29.02
N SER A 4 -39.38 32.12 -28.48
CA SER A 4 -38.75 31.46 -27.34
C SER A 4 -38.02 30.21 -27.83
N GLY A 5 -36.69 30.22 -27.75
CA GLY A 5 -35.87 29.02 -27.85
C GLY A 5 -35.78 28.36 -26.47
N SER A 6 -36.09 27.07 -26.41
CA SER A 6 -35.93 26.27 -25.19
C SER A 6 -34.87 25.21 -25.42
N SER A 7 -33.79 25.33 -24.64
CA SER A 7 -32.69 24.39 -24.50
C SER A 7 -33.18 23.03 -23.99
N SER A 8 -32.78 21.95 -24.66
CA SER A 8 -32.92 20.59 -24.17
C SER A 8 -31.88 20.32 -23.07
N SER A 9 -32.32 20.28 -21.82
CA SER A 9 -31.51 19.82 -20.70
C SER A 9 -31.48 18.29 -20.68
N VAL A 10 -30.28 17.73 -20.76
CA VAL A 10 -29.95 16.31 -20.54
C VAL A 10 -30.45 15.90 -19.17
N GLY A 11 -31.20 14.80 -19.10
CA GLY A 11 -31.73 14.27 -17.84
C GLY A 11 -30.64 13.63 -17.00
N ASP A 12 -30.39 14.19 -15.83
CA ASP A 12 -29.83 13.48 -14.68
C ASP A 12 -30.84 12.44 -14.16
N ASN A 13 -30.31 11.30 -13.67
CA ASN A 13 -30.79 10.44 -12.58
C ASN A 13 -30.53 8.96 -12.88
N VAL A 14 -29.34 8.46 -12.49
CA VAL A 14 -29.20 7.07 -12.03
C VAL A 14 -28.52 7.14 -10.67
N GLY A 15 -29.35 7.20 -9.62
CA GLY A 15 -28.93 6.83 -8.28
C GLY A 15 -28.75 5.33 -8.25
N ASP A 16 -27.51 4.89 -8.46
CA ASP A 16 -27.11 3.49 -8.31
C ASP A 16 -27.13 3.18 -6.81
N THR A 17 -28.26 2.67 -6.32
CA THR A 17 -28.38 2.23 -4.93
C THR A 17 -27.53 0.97 -4.81
N PRO A 18 -26.50 0.92 -3.95
CA PRO A 18 -25.64 -0.25 -3.85
C PRO A 18 -26.49 -1.47 -3.52
N THR A 19 -26.49 -2.47 -4.40
CA THR A 19 -27.21 -3.71 -4.14
C THR A 19 -26.50 -4.39 -2.97
N PRO A 20 -27.19 -4.67 -1.84
CA PRO A 20 -26.52 -5.21 -0.66
C PRO A 20 -25.92 -6.58 -0.97
N VAL A 21 -24.63 -6.74 -0.68
CA VAL A 21 -23.94 -8.01 -0.91
C VAL A 21 -24.40 -9.03 0.12
N THR A 22 -25.02 -10.12 -0.37
CA THR A 22 -25.47 -11.22 0.50
C THR A 22 -24.30 -12.13 0.85
N LYS A 23 -23.97 -12.22 2.14
CA LYS A 23 -22.90 -13.08 2.66
C LYS A 23 -23.40 -14.47 3.03
N THR A 24 -22.52 -15.45 2.91
CA THR A 24 -22.76 -16.80 3.40
C THR A 24 -22.48 -16.86 4.91
N VAL A 25 -23.35 -17.48 5.68
CA VAL A 25 -23.11 -17.72 7.12
C VAL A 25 -22.07 -18.83 7.25
N SER A 26 -20.98 -18.58 7.98
CA SER A 26 -19.98 -19.62 8.24
C SER A 26 -20.52 -20.69 9.19
N SER A 27 -20.24 -21.98 8.91
CA SER A 27 -20.38 -23.08 9.86
C SER A 27 -19.24 -23.14 10.88
N ASN A 28 -18.14 -22.45 10.59
CA ASN A 28 -16.92 -22.43 11.39
C ASN A 28 -16.91 -21.13 12.20
N THR A 29 -16.72 -21.22 13.52
CA THR A 29 -16.72 -20.13 14.53
C THR A 29 -15.63 -19.08 14.31
N ALA A 30 -15.66 -18.39 13.18
CA ALA A 30 -14.80 -17.29 12.82
C ALA A 30 -15.10 -16.08 13.72
N ASN A 31 -14.27 -15.85 14.73
CA ASN A 31 -14.50 -14.81 15.74
C ASN A 31 -14.02 -13.41 15.33
N SER A 32 -13.19 -13.26 14.29
CA SER A 32 -12.70 -11.95 13.84
C SER A 32 -12.48 -11.85 12.33
N CYS A 33 -12.44 -10.61 11.83
CA CYS A 33 -12.13 -10.33 10.42
C CYS A 33 -10.71 -10.77 10.05
N THR A 34 -9.69 -10.44 10.85
CA THR A 34 -8.29 -10.61 10.43
C THR A 34 -7.77 -12.04 10.49
N TRP A 35 -8.19 -12.81 11.50
CA TRP A 35 -7.64 -14.15 11.74
C TRP A 35 -8.77 -15.18 11.83
N TYR A 36 -8.50 -16.42 11.42
CA TYR A 36 -9.39 -17.51 11.81
C TYR A 36 -9.23 -17.79 13.31
N ALA A 37 -10.23 -18.45 13.93
CA ALA A 37 -10.23 -18.75 15.35
C ALA A 37 -8.91 -19.41 15.82
N ASP A 38 -8.42 -18.94 16.97
CA ASP A 38 -7.21 -19.42 17.66
C ASP A 38 -5.94 -19.47 16.78
N SER A 39 -5.92 -18.67 15.70
CA SER A 39 -4.84 -18.68 14.71
C SER A 39 -4.27 -17.28 14.41
N SER A 40 -4.33 -16.38 15.40
CA SER A 40 -3.61 -15.10 15.36
C SER A 40 -2.14 -15.33 15.01
N CYS A 41 -1.61 -14.56 14.08
CA CYS A 41 -0.25 -14.68 13.56
C CYS A 41 0.11 -16.01 12.90
N LYS A 42 -0.88 -16.84 12.57
CA LYS A 42 -0.65 -18.15 11.93
C LYS A 42 -1.46 -18.32 10.66
N ARG A 43 -2.73 -17.90 10.68
CA ARG A 43 -3.63 -18.10 9.55
C ARG A 43 -4.50 -16.86 9.33
N PRO A 44 -4.04 -15.91 8.51
CA PRO A 44 -4.84 -14.73 8.19
C PRO A 44 -6.07 -15.15 7.39
N ARG A 45 -7.17 -14.40 7.55
CA ARG A 45 -8.38 -14.61 6.76
C ARG A 45 -8.11 -14.28 5.30
N THR A 46 -8.56 -15.14 4.40
CA THR A 46 -8.44 -14.91 2.96
C THR A 46 -9.31 -13.73 2.53
N CYS A 47 -8.93 -13.05 1.44
CA CYS A 47 -9.78 -12.01 0.86
C CYS A 47 -11.15 -12.55 0.42
N TYR A 48 -11.20 -13.83 -0.01
CA TYR A 48 -12.44 -14.52 -0.32
C TYR A 48 -13.37 -14.58 0.89
N ASP A 49 -12.90 -15.13 2.01
CA ASP A 49 -13.72 -15.25 3.22
C ASP A 49 -14.03 -13.88 3.82
N CYS A 50 -13.12 -12.90 3.68
CA CYS A 50 -13.33 -11.55 4.19
C CYS A 50 -14.58 -10.89 3.61
N LEU A 51 -14.81 -11.05 2.30
CA LEU A 51 -15.94 -10.43 1.61
C LEU A 51 -17.18 -11.33 1.57
N ASN A 52 -17.00 -12.65 1.51
CA ASN A 52 -18.09 -13.57 1.24
C ASN A 52 -18.68 -14.23 2.49
N VAL A 53 -17.97 -14.23 3.62
CA VAL A 53 -18.35 -14.96 4.83
C VAL A 53 -18.72 -14.00 5.94
N LYS A 54 -19.90 -14.20 6.54
CA LYS A 54 -20.33 -13.45 7.72
C LYS A 54 -19.52 -13.88 8.94
N VAL A 55 -19.00 -12.89 9.68
CA VAL A 55 -18.32 -13.07 10.97
C VAL A 55 -19.14 -12.43 12.10
N SER A 56 -18.92 -12.87 13.33
CA SER A 56 -19.62 -12.34 14.50
C SER A 56 -19.08 -10.98 14.97
N SER A 57 -17.85 -10.61 14.59
CA SER A 57 -17.19 -9.37 15.02
C SER A 57 -17.71 -8.10 14.34
N GLY A 58 -18.56 -8.22 13.32
CA GLY A 58 -19.09 -7.09 12.56
C GLY A 58 -18.82 -7.18 11.06
N GLU A 59 -18.83 -6.03 10.41
CA GLU A 59 -18.50 -5.89 8.98
C GLU A 59 -16.98 -5.90 8.78
N CYS A 60 -16.50 -6.61 7.76
CA CYS A 60 -15.08 -6.63 7.42
C CYS A 60 -14.79 -5.80 6.16
N ALA A 61 -13.53 -5.44 5.96
CA ALA A 61 -13.02 -4.93 4.70
C ALA A 61 -11.68 -5.57 4.33
N VAL A 62 -11.41 -5.64 3.02
CA VAL A 62 -10.07 -5.93 2.51
C VAL A 62 -9.32 -4.63 2.29
N MET A 63 -8.12 -4.53 2.87
CA MET A 63 -7.18 -3.42 2.67
C MET A 63 -6.41 -3.56 1.35
N PRO A 64 -5.78 -2.48 0.83
CA PRO A 64 -4.96 -2.54 -0.39
C PRO A 64 -3.85 -3.61 -0.37
N ASN A 65 -3.30 -3.92 0.80
CA ASN A 65 -2.28 -4.95 0.96
C ASN A 65 -2.84 -6.39 1.07
N GLY A 66 -4.15 -6.59 0.87
CA GLY A 66 -4.81 -7.89 0.92
C GLY A 66 -5.15 -8.39 2.32
N MET A 67 -5.02 -7.56 3.35
CA MET A 67 -5.40 -7.93 4.71
C MET A 67 -6.90 -7.75 4.95
N CYS A 68 -7.53 -8.68 5.66
CA CYS A 68 -8.88 -8.50 6.16
C CYS A 68 -8.88 -7.78 7.52
N VAL A 69 -9.69 -6.73 7.67
CA VAL A 69 -9.78 -5.93 8.89
C VAL A 69 -11.23 -5.66 9.28
N ASN A 70 -11.46 -5.29 10.54
CA ASN A 70 -12.78 -4.92 11.01
C ASN A 70 -13.14 -3.51 10.53
N LEU A 71 -14.26 -3.35 9.84
CA LEU A 71 -14.62 -2.09 9.20
C LEU A 71 -14.74 -0.94 10.20
N ASP A 72 -15.30 -1.22 11.38
CA ASP A 72 -15.54 -0.22 12.43
C ASP A 72 -14.23 0.44 12.92
N GLU A 73 -13.12 -0.29 12.92
CA GLU A 73 -11.80 0.25 13.31
C GLU A 73 -11.22 1.18 12.23
N TYR A 74 -11.60 0.96 10.97
CA TYR A 74 -11.04 1.64 9.79
C TYR A 74 -12.05 2.55 9.09
N ALA A 75 -13.24 2.79 9.67
CA ALA A 75 -14.33 3.54 9.04
C ALA A 75 -13.92 4.95 8.59
N HIS A 76 -13.00 5.59 9.32
CA HIS A 76 -12.47 6.91 8.99
C HIS A 76 -11.62 6.95 7.70
N PHE A 77 -11.05 5.82 7.28
CA PHE A 77 -10.33 5.71 6.01
C PHE A 77 -11.27 5.54 4.82
N LEU A 78 -12.50 5.05 5.03
CA LEU A 78 -13.49 4.93 3.97
C LEU A 78 -13.99 6.31 3.53
N SER A 79 -14.23 7.22 4.49
CA SER A 79 -14.69 8.58 4.19
C SER A 79 -13.65 9.46 3.49
N THR A 80 -12.38 9.08 3.55
CA THR A 80 -11.26 9.82 2.94
C THR A 80 -10.72 9.15 1.68
N GLN A 81 -11.28 8.01 1.27
CA GLN A 81 -10.80 7.22 0.15
C GLN A 81 -10.81 7.99 -1.19
N GLU A 82 -11.80 8.88 -1.38
CA GLU A 82 -11.89 9.73 -2.58
C GLU A 82 -10.68 10.66 -2.73
N GLU A 83 -10.04 11.05 -1.63
CA GLU A 83 -8.89 11.96 -1.61
C GLU A 83 -7.60 11.26 -2.06
N PHE A 84 -7.44 9.98 -1.69
CA PHE A 84 -6.20 9.22 -1.90
C PHE A 84 -6.25 8.24 -3.09
N GLY A 85 -7.42 8.09 -3.72
CA GLY A 85 -7.62 7.29 -4.92
C GLY A 85 -7.37 5.79 -4.72
N ILE A 86 -7.06 5.09 -5.83
CA ILE A 86 -7.01 3.61 -5.87
C ILE A 86 -5.93 2.99 -4.97
N TYR A 87 -4.92 3.76 -4.55
CA TYR A 87 -3.80 3.25 -3.74
C TYR A 87 -4.20 2.94 -2.29
N TYR A 88 -5.26 3.58 -1.80
CA TYR A 88 -5.76 3.43 -0.45
C TYR A 88 -7.20 2.92 -0.43
N LYS A 89 -7.61 2.23 -1.51
CA LYS A 89 -8.96 1.67 -1.62
C LYS A 89 -9.13 0.44 -0.73
N TYR A 90 -10.03 0.57 0.23
CA TYR A 90 -10.60 -0.52 1.03
C TYR A 90 -11.84 -1.05 0.33
N TYR A 91 -12.10 -2.34 0.52
CA TYR A 91 -13.24 -3.04 -0.08
C TYR A 91 -14.13 -3.58 1.04
N PRO A 92 -15.18 -2.84 1.45
CA PRO A 92 -16.13 -3.30 2.45
C PRO A 92 -16.90 -4.53 1.98
N SER A 93 -17.06 -5.49 2.89
CA SER A 93 -17.82 -6.72 2.64
C SER A 93 -19.33 -6.49 2.49
N SER A 94 -19.84 -5.30 2.81
CA SER A 94 -21.22 -4.87 2.54
C SER A 94 -21.47 -4.46 1.08
N GLU A 95 -20.40 -4.07 0.36
CA GLU A 95 -20.47 -3.50 -0.99
C GLU A 95 -19.80 -4.38 -2.04
N TYR A 96 -18.80 -5.18 -1.64
CA TYR A 96 -18.01 -6.01 -2.54
C TYR A 96 -18.15 -7.49 -2.21
N LYS A 97 -18.14 -8.31 -3.26
CA LYS A 97 -18.09 -9.78 -3.20
C LYS A 97 -16.79 -10.25 -3.84
N TYR A 98 -16.10 -11.21 -3.24
CA TYR A 98 -14.89 -11.78 -3.87
C TYR A 98 -15.25 -12.90 -4.85
N CYS A 99 -14.54 -12.99 -5.97
CA CYS A 99 -14.77 -14.02 -6.97
C CYS A 99 -14.41 -15.43 -6.50
N SER A 100 -15.08 -16.45 -7.04
CA SER A 100 -14.63 -17.84 -6.89
C SER A 100 -13.23 -18.02 -7.48
N ALA A 101 -12.46 -18.96 -6.93
CA ALA A 101 -11.12 -19.28 -7.44
C ALA A 101 -11.11 -19.75 -8.91
N ASP A 102 -12.26 -20.24 -9.39
CA ASP A 102 -12.48 -20.76 -10.74
C ASP A 102 -13.10 -19.72 -11.70
N ASP A 103 -13.32 -18.48 -11.26
CA ASP A 103 -13.78 -17.42 -12.18
C ASP A 103 -12.74 -17.19 -13.28
N ALA A 104 -13.18 -17.28 -14.54
CA ALA A 104 -12.29 -17.27 -15.69
C ALA A 104 -11.59 -15.91 -15.88
N ALA A 105 -12.28 -14.80 -15.62
CA ALA A 105 -11.71 -13.47 -15.76
C ALA A 105 -10.66 -13.21 -14.67
N CYS A 106 -10.97 -13.55 -13.42
CA CYS A 106 -10.01 -13.46 -12.32
C CYS A 106 -8.83 -14.42 -12.48
N SER A 107 -9.04 -15.61 -13.03
CA SER A 107 -7.96 -16.55 -13.34
C SER A 107 -6.99 -16.00 -14.39
N ALA A 108 -7.50 -15.34 -15.42
CA ALA A 108 -6.66 -14.67 -16.42
C ALA A 108 -5.83 -13.54 -15.78
N CYS A 109 -6.47 -12.66 -15.01
CA CYS A 109 -5.80 -11.57 -14.28
C CYS A 109 -4.72 -12.09 -13.33
N ARG A 110 -5.03 -13.12 -12.55
CA ARG A 110 -4.09 -13.80 -11.64
C ARG A 110 -2.86 -14.34 -12.34
N SER A 111 -3.03 -14.95 -13.52
CA SER A 111 -1.91 -15.52 -14.27
C SER A 111 -0.89 -14.45 -14.66
N THR A 112 -1.36 -13.28 -15.10
CA THR A 112 -0.54 -12.11 -15.42
C THR A 112 0.18 -11.60 -14.17
N TRP A 113 -0.56 -11.34 -13.09
CA TRP A 113 0.02 -10.84 -11.84
C TRP A 113 1.10 -11.75 -11.26
N ILE A 114 0.90 -13.08 -11.29
CA ILE A 114 1.91 -14.04 -10.83
C ILE A 114 3.13 -14.04 -11.74
N SER A 115 2.94 -13.92 -13.06
CA SER A 115 4.04 -13.82 -14.02
C SER A 115 4.87 -12.56 -13.77
N ASP A 116 4.20 -11.42 -13.64
CA ASP A 116 4.83 -10.12 -13.40
C ASP A 116 5.60 -10.15 -12.07
N TYR A 117 4.97 -10.65 -11.00
CA TYR A 117 5.61 -10.78 -9.69
C TYR A 117 6.86 -11.65 -9.72
N LYS A 118 6.83 -12.78 -10.45
CA LYS A 118 8.00 -13.64 -10.60
C LYS A 118 9.13 -12.97 -11.39
N SER A 119 8.80 -12.08 -12.32
CA SER A 119 9.78 -11.42 -13.18
C SER A 119 10.40 -10.15 -12.57
N ALA A 120 9.58 -9.33 -11.91
CA ALA A 120 9.96 -8.00 -11.40
C ALA A 120 10.08 -7.94 -9.87
N GLY A 121 9.52 -8.92 -9.15
CA GLY A 121 9.38 -8.89 -7.69
C GLY A 121 8.27 -7.94 -7.19
N THR A 122 7.56 -7.29 -8.10
CA THR A 122 6.44 -6.38 -7.84
C THR A 122 5.34 -6.60 -8.89
N ILE A 123 4.13 -6.11 -8.62
CA ILE A 123 3.04 -6.08 -9.61
C ILE A 123 2.79 -4.61 -9.97
N GLU A 124 2.82 -4.28 -11.26
CA GLU A 124 2.33 -2.99 -11.76
C GLU A 124 0.81 -3.02 -11.94
N THR A 125 0.17 -1.88 -11.74
CA THR A 125 -1.30 -1.74 -11.74
C THR A 125 -1.91 -2.08 -13.11
N PRO A 126 -3.13 -2.67 -13.16
CA PRO A 126 -4.22 -2.59 -12.18
C PRO A 126 -4.13 -3.55 -10.99
N SER A 127 -4.42 -3.03 -9.80
CA SER A 127 -4.40 -3.73 -8.50
C SER A 127 -5.66 -4.55 -8.21
N TYR A 128 -6.62 -4.57 -9.15
CA TYR A 128 -7.82 -5.38 -9.08
C TYR A 128 -8.31 -5.80 -10.48
N CYS A 129 -9.20 -6.77 -10.50
CA CYS A 129 -9.88 -7.25 -11.69
C CYS A 129 -11.33 -7.61 -11.32
N THR A 130 -12.25 -7.45 -12.27
CA THR A 130 -13.67 -7.74 -12.08
C THR A 130 -13.99 -9.05 -12.78
N GLY A 131 -14.57 -9.99 -12.03
CA GLY A 131 -15.01 -11.29 -12.55
C GLY A 131 -16.28 -11.21 -13.39
N LEU A 132 -16.74 -12.36 -13.88
CA LEU A 132 -17.88 -12.43 -14.81
C LEU A 132 -19.20 -11.96 -14.18
N ASP A 133 -19.39 -12.23 -12.89
CA ASP A 133 -20.60 -11.86 -12.13
C ASP A 133 -20.46 -10.51 -11.40
N GLY A 134 -19.50 -9.66 -11.79
CA GLY A 134 -19.24 -8.38 -11.11
C GLY A 134 -18.54 -8.52 -9.75
N CYS A 135 -18.08 -9.72 -9.40
CA CYS A 135 -17.26 -9.96 -8.22
C CYS A 135 -15.85 -9.37 -8.41
N LEU A 136 -15.11 -9.24 -7.31
CA LEU A 136 -13.78 -8.64 -7.27
C LEU A 136 -12.70 -9.71 -7.02
N CYS A 137 -11.56 -9.58 -7.69
CA CYS A 137 -10.31 -10.20 -7.28
C CYS A 137 -9.20 -9.15 -7.22
N LEU A 138 -8.26 -9.35 -6.30
CA LEU A 138 -7.24 -8.37 -5.96
C LEU A 138 -5.86 -8.97 -6.16
N ALA A 139 -4.98 -8.25 -6.85
CA ALA A 139 -3.66 -8.73 -7.20
C ALA A 139 -2.87 -9.24 -5.99
N ARG A 140 -2.88 -8.46 -4.90
CA ARG A 140 -2.15 -8.79 -3.67
C ARG A 140 -2.68 -10.03 -2.94
N CYS A 141 -3.98 -10.31 -3.07
CA CYS A 141 -4.61 -11.49 -2.47
C CYS A 141 -4.31 -12.79 -3.24
N GLU A 142 -3.99 -12.68 -4.53
CA GLU A 142 -3.76 -13.82 -5.43
C GLU A 142 -2.28 -14.22 -5.53
N LEU A 143 -1.37 -13.50 -4.86
CA LEU A 143 0.05 -13.80 -4.85
C LEU A 143 0.40 -15.02 -4.00
N PRO A 144 1.41 -15.83 -4.39
CA PRO A 144 1.73 -17.08 -3.70
C PRO A 144 2.23 -16.89 -2.26
N ASP A 145 2.86 -15.76 -1.95
CA ASP A 145 3.41 -15.42 -0.64
C ASP A 145 2.53 -14.44 0.15
N TRP A 146 1.28 -14.19 -0.30
CA TRP A 146 0.38 -13.22 0.32
C TRP A 146 0.25 -13.46 1.82
N SER A 147 -0.02 -14.71 2.23
CA SER A 147 -0.30 -15.06 3.63
C SER A 147 0.92 -14.84 4.51
N SER A 148 2.10 -15.20 4.02
CA SER A 148 3.37 -14.95 4.71
C SER A 148 3.59 -13.44 4.86
N SER A 149 3.32 -12.65 3.82
CA SER A 149 3.49 -11.20 3.91
C SER A 149 2.58 -10.57 4.98
N ILE A 150 1.32 -11.01 5.07
CA ILE A 150 0.39 -10.56 6.12
C ILE A 150 0.90 -10.93 7.53
N VAL A 151 1.36 -12.16 7.71
CA VAL A 151 1.91 -12.63 9.00
C VAL A 151 3.16 -11.84 9.38
N THR A 152 4.09 -11.64 8.44
CA THR A 152 5.29 -10.84 8.69
C THR A 152 4.92 -9.41 9.08
N ASP A 153 4.03 -8.74 8.34
CA ASP A 153 3.66 -7.35 8.62
C ASP A 153 3.01 -7.18 9.99
N GLN A 154 2.18 -8.13 10.42
CA GLN A 154 1.42 -8.02 11.67
C GLN A 154 2.19 -8.56 12.89
N CYS A 155 3.11 -9.50 12.70
CA CYS A 155 3.59 -10.36 13.79
C CYS A 155 5.11 -10.34 13.99
N SER A 156 5.84 -9.51 13.25
CA SER A 156 7.31 -9.36 13.37
C SER A 156 7.80 -8.79 14.71
N SER A 157 6.93 -8.63 15.71
CA SER A 157 7.30 -8.22 17.08
C SER A 157 7.50 -9.39 18.06
N SER A 158 7.54 -10.64 17.58
CA SER A 158 7.74 -11.82 18.43
C SER A 158 9.23 -12.09 18.68
N GLY A 159 9.92 -11.13 19.29
CA GLY A 159 11.36 -11.21 19.53
C GLY A 159 11.93 -10.13 20.45
N SER A 160 11.23 -9.75 21.53
CA SER A 160 11.85 -9.26 22.79
C SER A 160 10.81 -8.77 23.81
N ILE A 161 10.48 -9.61 24.80
CA ILE A 161 10.20 -9.09 26.14
C ILE A 161 11.57 -8.72 26.72
N GLY A 162 11.90 -7.44 26.64
CA GLY A 162 13.09 -6.85 27.22
C GLY A 162 12.79 -5.39 27.53
N THR A 163 12.49 -5.11 28.79
CA THR A 163 12.46 -3.77 29.35
C THR A 163 13.79 -3.06 29.10
N ASN A 164 13.83 -2.12 28.14
CA ASN A 164 14.31 -0.75 28.33
C ASN A 164 14.43 0.01 27.00
N SER A 165 13.90 1.23 27.04
CA SER A 165 14.38 2.43 26.36
C SER A 165 14.43 2.45 24.82
N SER A 166 13.46 3.21 24.28
CA SER A 166 13.64 4.17 23.19
C SER A 166 14.63 3.79 22.08
N ARG A 167 14.11 3.25 20.98
CA ARG A 167 14.67 3.47 19.63
C ARG A 167 13.63 3.24 18.54
N THR A 168 13.17 4.37 18.02
CA THR A 168 12.71 4.54 16.63
C THR A 168 13.57 3.68 15.69
N SER A 169 12.94 2.70 15.05
CA SER A 169 13.60 1.83 14.06
C SER A 169 13.08 2.17 12.67
N THR A 170 13.62 3.26 12.13
CA THR A 170 13.69 3.54 10.70
C THR A 170 14.92 2.82 10.14
N ALA A 171 14.84 1.50 9.96
CA ALA A 171 15.96 0.68 9.50
C ALA A 171 15.79 0.24 8.04
N SER A 172 16.10 1.13 7.09
CA SER A 172 16.60 0.74 5.74
C SER A 172 17.19 1.85 4.87
N ARG A 173 17.60 3.03 5.40
CA ARG A 173 18.21 4.09 4.56
C ARG A 173 19.44 4.82 5.13
N ILE A 174 20.14 4.27 6.12
CA ILE A 174 21.33 4.93 6.72
C ILE A 174 22.66 4.36 6.20
N GLY A 175 22.66 3.47 5.20
CA GLY A 175 23.89 2.96 4.58
C GLY A 175 24.57 3.93 3.60
N PHE A 176 23.80 4.79 2.93
CA PHE A 176 24.31 5.63 1.84
C PHE A 176 24.71 7.05 2.25
N ALA A 177 24.15 7.59 3.35
CA ALA A 177 24.42 8.97 3.76
C ALA A 177 25.84 9.17 4.32
N LEU A 178 26.39 8.18 5.01
CA LEU A 178 27.73 8.26 5.60
C LEU A 178 28.85 8.17 4.55
N ALA A 179 28.67 7.35 3.51
CA ALA A 179 29.66 7.21 2.45
C ALA A 179 29.76 8.48 1.58
N ILE A 180 28.62 9.11 1.25
CA ILE A 180 28.58 10.33 0.42
C ILE A 180 29.11 11.54 1.20
N GLY A 181 28.77 11.66 2.50
CA GLY A 181 29.26 12.73 3.36
C GLY A 181 30.79 12.71 3.53
N ILE A 182 31.38 11.53 3.71
CA ILE A 182 32.83 11.38 3.82
C ILE A 182 33.52 11.71 2.49
N ALA A 183 32.99 11.22 1.37
CA ALA A 183 33.55 11.51 0.04
C ALA A 183 33.52 13.01 -0.30
N MET A 184 32.39 13.70 -0.05
CA MET A 184 32.30 15.15 -0.25
C MET A 184 33.19 15.94 0.70
N GLY A 185 33.31 15.52 1.96
CA GLY A 185 34.20 16.16 2.93
C GLY A 185 35.68 16.10 2.53
N VAL A 186 36.14 14.95 2.03
CA VAL A 186 37.52 14.80 1.53
C VAL A 186 37.74 15.64 0.28
N LEU A 187 36.80 15.65 -0.67
CA LEU A 187 36.93 16.43 -1.90
C LEU A 187 36.96 17.94 -1.63
N LEU A 188 36.09 18.45 -0.75
CA LEU A 188 36.07 19.86 -0.36
C LEU A 188 37.29 20.26 0.49
N GLY A 189 37.76 19.38 1.38
CA GLY A 189 38.99 19.57 2.14
C GLY A 189 40.23 19.68 1.25
N LEU A 190 40.38 18.76 0.29
CA LEU A 190 41.48 18.80 -0.68
C LEU A 190 41.41 20.04 -1.59
N TRP A 191 40.20 20.48 -1.99
CA TRP A 191 40.01 21.72 -2.73
C TRP A 191 40.37 22.97 -1.91
N GLY A 192 39.99 23.01 -0.64
CA GLY A 192 40.32 24.09 0.29
C GLY A 192 41.83 24.22 0.53
N ILE A 193 42.54 23.11 0.71
CA ILE A 193 44.00 23.09 0.83
C ILE A 193 44.66 23.59 -0.47
N LYS A 194 44.16 23.18 -1.64
CA LYS A 194 44.66 23.65 -2.94
C LYS A 194 44.45 25.16 -3.12
N LEU A 195 43.32 25.70 -2.67
CA LEU A 195 43.03 27.15 -2.67
C LEU A 195 43.95 27.93 -1.71
N LEU A 196 44.23 27.39 -0.52
CA LEU A 196 45.15 28.03 0.44
C LEU A 196 46.61 28.03 -0.04
N LEU A 197 47.04 26.95 -0.71
CA LEU A 197 48.37 26.90 -1.34
C LEU A 197 48.48 27.86 -2.53
N ARG A 198 47.40 28.00 -3.31
CA ARG A 198 47.33 28.93 -4.45
C ARG A 198 47.22 30.41 -4.00
N GLY A 199 46.62 30.67 -2.84
CA GLY A 199 46.60 31.99 -2.19
C GLY A 199 47.95 32.39 -1.58
N ARG A 200 48.71 31.43 -1.04
CA ARG A 200 50.08 31.68 -0.54
C ARG A 200 51.13 31.88 -1.65
N GLY A 201 50.81 31.56 -2.90
CA GLY A 201 51.67 31.83 -4.06
C GLY A 201 51.73 33.30 -4.50
N ASN A 202 50.73 34.12 -4.13
CA ASN A 202 50.61 35.50 -4.62
C ASN A 202 51.11 36.60 -3.66
N CYS A 203 51.77 36.25 -2.55
CA CYS A 203 52.31 37.24 -1.59
C CYS A 203 53.85 37.34 -1.57
N ARG A 204 54.56 36.86 -2.60
CA ARG A 204 56.00 37.15 -2.80
C ARG A 204 56.19 38.04 -4.02
N GLY A 205 56.02 39.34 -3.83
CA GLY A 205 56.22 40.33 -4.89
C GLY A 205 56.04 41.76 -4.41
N ARG A 206 56.66 42.16 -3.30
CA ARG A 206 56.82 43.58 -2.94
C ARG A 206 58.29 43.95 -3.16
N GLY A 207 58.63 44.24 -4.42
CA GLY A 207 59.86 44.93 -4.77
C GLY A 207 59.65 46.43 -4.58
N SER A 208 60.42 47.03 -3.69
CA SER A 208 60.45 48.47 -3.45
C SER A 208 61.01 49.20 -4.68
N TYR A 209 60.33 50.27 -5.08
CA TYR A 209 60.84 51.30 -5.98
C TYR A 209 61.01 52.57 -5.14
N VAL A 210 62.21 53.12 -5.06
CA VAL A 210 62.46 54.51 -4.62
C VAL A 210 63.62 55.04 -5.48
N PRO A 211 63.49 56.24 -6.06
CA PRO A 211 64.45 56.84 -7.00
C PRO A 211 65.79 57.22 -6.39
#